data_AF-A0A832AP01-F1
#
_entry.id   AF-A0A832AP01-F1
#
_cell.length_a   1.000
_cell.length_b   1.000
_cell.length_c   1.000
_cell.angle_alpha   90.00
_cell.angle_beta   90.00
_cell.angle_gamma   90.00
#
_symmetry.space_group_name_H-M   'P 1'
#
loop_
_entity.id
_entity.type
_entity.pdbx_description
1 polymer ?
#
loop_
_entity_poly.entity_id
_entity_poly.type
_entity_poly.pdbx_seq_one_letter_code
_entity_poly.pdbx_strand_id
1 'polypeptide(L)'
;MPIPQELYTLPNAISLGRAVAGPVVMALIISASRSALLAAFIIMILAEFSDILDGMIARRFNQESDLGAYVDPVCDSIFHLSVFLAFLAVGWMSIAMFF
;
A
#
# COMPACT_ATOMS: atom_id res chain seq x y z
N MET A 1 -8.80 -18.64 14.94
CA MET A 1 -7.99 -17.76 15.82
C MET A 1 -8.59 -16.37 15.69
N PRO A 2 -9.12 -15.74 16.76
CA PRO A 2 -9.63 -14.38 16.67
C PRO A 2 -8.48 -13.43 16.31
N ILE A 3 -8.71 -12.51 15.39
CA ILE A 3 -7.73 -11.48 15.02
C ILE A 3 -7.46 -10.62 16.28
N PRO A 4 -6.20 -10.35 16.65
CA PRO A 4 -5.88 -9.54 17.84
C PRO A 4 -6.58 -8.18 17.79
N GLN A 5 -7.13 -7.70 18.91
CA GLN A 5 -7.84 -6.41 18.94
C GLN A 5 -6.94 -5.22 18.60
N GLU A 6 -5.63 -5.38 18.73
CA GLU A 6 -4.61 -4.39 18.34
C GLU A 6 -4.55 -4.12 16.84
N LEU A 7 -5.17 -4.96 15.99
CA LEU A 7 -5.31 -4.71 14.55
C LEU A 7 -6.42 -3.70 14.23
N TYR A 8 -7.41 -3.51 15.11
CA TYR A 8 -8.58 -2.66 14.85
C TYR A 8 -8.33 -1.21 15.30
N THR A 9 -7.20 -0.64 14.87
CA THR A 9 -6.88 0.78 15.06
C THR A 9 -7.04 1.52 13.74
N LEU A 10 -7.29 2.83 13.80
CA LEU A 10 -7.40 3.65 12.59
C LEU A 10 -6.12 3.60 11.73
N PRO A 11 -4.90 3.66 12.31
CA PRO A 11 -3.66 3.46 11.55
C PRO A 11 -3.62 2.12 10.80
N ASN A 12 -3.88 1.01 11.49
CA ASN A 12 -3.81 -0.32 10.88
C ASN A 12 -4.87 -0.53 9.78
N ALA A 13 -6.04 0.11 9.90
CA ALA A 13 -7.05 0.09 8.85
C ALA A 13 -6.57 0.81 7.57
N ILE A 14 -5.79 1.88 7.71
CA ILE A 14 -5.18 2.60 6.57
C ILE A 14 -4.12 1.72 5.90
N SER A 15 -3.24 1.09 6.66
CA SER A 15 -2.23 0.14 6.16
C SER A 15 -2.85 -1.03 5.40
N LEU A 16 -3.90 -1.65 5.97
CA LEU A 16 -4.64 -2.72 5.31
C LEU A 16 -5.33 -2.23 4.02
N GLY A 17 -5.87 -1.01 4.03
CA GLY A 17 -6.40 -0.37 2.83
C GLY A 17 -5.36 -0.26 1.72
N ARG A 18 -4.11 0.05 2.08
CA ARG A 18 -2.98 0.13 1.15
C ARG A 18 -2.61 -1.23 0.55
N ALA A 19 -2.61 -2.27 1.37
CA ALA A 19 -2.40 -3.64 0.90
C ALA A 19 -3.44 -4.06 -0.16
N VAL A 20 -4.69 -3.62 0.00
CA VAL A 20 -5.76 -3.83 -1.01
C VAL A 20 -5.60 -2.92 -2.21
N ALA A 21 -5.16 -1.67 -2.01
CA ALA A 21 -4.92 -0.72 -3.09
C ALA A 21 -3.83 -1.20 -4.06
N GLY A 22 -2.84 -1.97 -3.60
CA GLY A 22 -1.76 -2.51 -4.43
C GLY A 22 -2.26 -3.30 -5.65
N PRO A 23 -3.02 -4.40 -5.46
CA PRO A 23 -3.62 -5.15 -6.57
C PRO A 23 -4.56 -4.32 -7.46
N VAL A 24 -5.26 -3.34 -6.90
CA VAL A 24 -6.12 -2.43 -7.67
C VAL A 24 -5.27 -1.55 -8.61
N VAL A 25 -4.20 -0.94 -8.09
CA VAL A 25 -3.25 -0.15 -8.88
C VAL A 25 -2.60 -1.01 -9.95
N MET A 26 -2.22 -2.25 -9.62
CA MET A 26 -1.68 -3.21 -10.58
C MET A 26 -2.65 -3.46 -11.75
N ALA A 27 -3.92 -3.74 -11.45
CA ALA A 27 -4.94 -3.96 -12.48
C ALA A 27 -5.17 -2.72 -13.36
N LEU A 28 -5.15 -1.52 -12.77
CA LEU A 28 -5.27 -0.26 -13.48
C LEU A 28 -4.10 -0.01 -14.44
N ILE A 29 -2.87 -0.25 -14.00
CA ILE A 29 -1.67 -0.12 -14.83
C ILE A 29 -1.71 -1.11 -16.00
N ILE A 30 -2.03 -2.38 -15.74
CA ILE A 30 -2.12 -3.42 -16.78
C ILE A 30 -3.17 -3.10 -17.83
N SER A 31 -4.28 -2.44 -17.46
CA SER A 31 -5.31 -2.05 -18.42
C SER A 31 -4.83 -1.03 -19.48
N ALA A 32 -3.70 -0.34 -19.23
CA ALA A 32 -3.02 0.60 -20.13
C ALA A 32 -3.88 1.73 -20.72
N SER A 33 -5.09 1.96 -20.21
CA SER A 33 -5.92 3.08 -20.65
C SER A 33 -5.51 4.40 -19.97
N ARG A 34 -5.60 5.53 -20.67
CA ARG A 34 -5.24 6.84 -20.11
C ARG A 34 -5.97 7.16 -18.80
N SER A 35 -7.25 6.84 -18.73
CA SER A 35 -8.07 7.07 -17.53
C SER A 35 -7.63 6.15 -16.37
N ALA A 36 -7.33 4.88 -16.64
CA ALA A 36 -6.85 3.96 -15.62
C ALA A 36 -5.46 4.33 -15.11
N LEU A 37 -4.56 4.77 -15.99
CA LEU A 37 -3.24 5.25 -15.59
C LEU A 37 -3.33 6.53 -14.73
N LEU A 38 -4.25 7.44 -15.06
CA LEU A 38 -4.51 8.62 -14.22
C LEU A 38 -5.07 8.21 -12.84
N ALA A 39 -5.99 7.25 -12.80
CA ALA A 39 -6.53 6.72 -11.55
C ALA A 39 -5.44 6.03 -10.71
N ALA A 40 -4.59 5.20 -11.33
CA ALA A 40 -3.46 4.55 -10.67
C ALA A 40 -2.51 5.57 -10.06
N PHE A 41 -2.16 6.62 -10.82
CA PHE A 41 -1.30 7.69 -10.34
C PHE A 41 -1.88 8.42 -9.12
N ILE A 42 -3.18 8.77 -9.15
CA ILE A 42 -3.86 9.41 -8.02
C ILE A 42 -3.85 8.50 -6.80
N ILE A 43 -4.18 7.21 -6.96
CA ILE A 43 -4.19 6.24 -5.86
C ILE A 43 -2.80 6.07 -5.27
N MET A 44 -1.75 6.02 -6.10
CA MET A 44 -0.36 5.94 -5.62
C MET A 44 0.02 7.15 -4.78
N ILE A 45 -0.32 8.37 -5.20
CA ILE A 45 -0.07 9.58 -4.39
C ILE A 45 -0.83 9.47 -3.06
N LEU A 46 -2.10 9.09 -3.09
CA LEU A 46 -2.90 8.97 -1.87
C LEU A 46 -2.36 7.89 -0.92
N ALA A 47 -1.84 6.78 -1.44
CA ALA A 47 -1.23 5.71 -0.67
C ALA A 47 0.02 6.20 0.09
N GLU A 48 0.95 6.87 -0.60
CA GLU A 48 2.16 7.43 0.01
C GLU A 48 1.83 8.53 1.03
N PHE A 49 0.82 9.36 0.77
CA PHE A 49 0.35 10.33 1.76
C PHE A 49 -0.32 9.66 2.96
N SER A 50 -1.03 8.56 2.76
CA SER A 50 -1.73 7.84 3.83
C SER A 50 -0.78 7.21 4.84
N ASP A 51 0.42 6.79 4.41
CA ASP A 51 1.52 6.31 5.26
C ASP A 51 2.04 7.35 6.25
N ILE A 52 2.17 8.57 5.77
CA ILE A 52 2.60 9.65 6.66
C ILE A 52 1.50 9.90 7.70
N LEU A 53 0.23 9.81 7.28
CA LEU A 53 -0.93 10.07 8.13
C LEU A 53 -1.16 8.98 9.18
N ASP A 54 -1.09 7.70 8.83
CA ASP A 54 -1.32 6.62 9.80
C ASP A 54 -0.24 6.59 10.90
N GLY A 55 1.03 6.78 10.56
CA GLY A 55 2.11 6.93 11.52
C GLY A 55 1.97 8.19 12.39
N MET A 56 1.47 9.29 11.82
CA MET A 56 1.15 10.50 12.59
C MET A 56 -0.02 10.29 13.56
N ILE A 57 -1.06 9.57 13.13
CA ILE A 57 -2.24 9.25 13.96
C ILE A 57 -1.83 8.30 15.09
N ALA A 58 -1.04 7.26 14.79
CA ALA A 58 -0.54 6.32 15.78
C ALA A 58 0.22 7.05 16.92
N ARG A 59 1.16 7.93 16.56
CA ARG A 59 1.92 8.77 17.50
C ARG A 59 1.05 9.73 18.30
N ARG A 60 0.09 10.40 17.65
CA ARG A 60 -0.75 11.43 18.32
C ARG A 60 -1.77 10.85 19.28
N PHE A 61 -2.28 9.65 18.99
CA PHE A 61 -3.34 9.01 19.77
C PHE A 61 -2.83 7.87 20.66
N ASN A 62 -1.50 7.67 20.77
CA ASN A 62 -0.89 6.54 21.48
C ASN A 62 -1.50 5.19 21.06
N GLN A 63 -1.72 5.02 19.76
CA GLN A 63 -2.28 3.80 19.14
C GLN A 63 -1.19 2.93 18.50
N GLU A 64 0.07 3.15 18.87
CA GLU A 64 1.19 2.30 18.47
C GLU A 64 1.06 0.93 19.15
N SER A 65 1.21 -0.14 18.37
CA SER A 65 1.23 -1.51 18.87
C SER A 65 2.35 -2.30 18.22
N ASP A 66 2.91 -3.28 18.94
CA ASP A 66 3.96 -4.15 18.40
C ASP A 66 3.47 -4.86 17.14
N LEU A 67 2.23 -5.38 17.17
CA LEU A 67 1.62 -6.03 16.02
C LEU A 67 1.42 -5.08 14.83
N GLY A 68 0.96 -3.84 15.08
CA GLY A 68 0.82 -2.82 14.03
C GLY A 68 2.17 -2.53 13.37
N ALA A 69 3.23 -2.36 14.17
CA ALA A 69 4.58 -2.11 13.69
C ALA A 69 5.16 -3.25 12.81
N TYR A 70 4.69 -4.49 12.98
CA TYR A 70 5.04 -5.60 12.08
C TYR A 70 4.13 -5.70 10.84
N VAL A 71 2.84 -5.36 10.97
CA VAL A 71 1.87 -5.46 9.86
C VAL A 71 2.09 -4.35 8.84
N ASP A 72 2.52 -3.16 9.27
CA ASP A 72 2.74 -2.00 8.41
C ASP A 72 3.77 -2.27 7.29
N PRO A 73 5.00 -2.74 7.59
CA PRO A 73 5.99 -3.04 6.56
C PRO A 73 5.56 -4.14 5.60
N VAL A 74 4.71 -5.07 6.06
CA VAL A 74 4.14 -6.13 5.22
C VAL A 74 3.12 -5.55 4.25
N CYS A 75 2.22 -4.68 4.72
CA CYS A 75 1.24 -3.99 3.87
C CYS A 75 1.93 -3.12 2.82
N ASP A 76 3.00 -2.43 3.21
CA ASP A 76 3.82 -1.64 2.30
C ASP A 76 4.51 -2.50 1.24
N SER A 77 5.13 -3.59 1.66
CA SER A 77 5.76 -4.53 0.73
C SER A 77 4.77 -5.06 -0.29
N ILE A 78 3.52 -5.36 0.12
CA ILE A 78 2.46 -5.79 -0.80
C ILE A 78 2.13 -4.68 -1.80
N PHE A 79 1.98 -3.44 -1.35
CA PHE A 79 1.67 -2.32 -2.21
C PHE A 79 2.78 -2.06 -3.24
N HIS A 80 4.02 -1.87 -2.79
CA HIS A 80 5.16 -1.60 -3.67
C HIS A 80 5.48 -2.78 -4.59
N LEU A 81 5.36 -4.03 -4.11
CA LEU A 81 5.53 -5.21 -4.97
C LEU A 81 4.45 -5.27 -6.04
N SER A 82 3.20 -4.93 -5.72
CA SER A 82 2.12 -4.88 -6.73
C SER A 82 2.41 -3.86 -7.82
N VAL A 83 2.89 -2.67 -7.46
CA VAL A 83 3.30 -1.62 -8.43
C VAL A 83 4.49 -2.10 -9.27
N PHE A 84 5.51 -2.66 -8.63
CA PHE A 84 6.69 -3.23 -9.30
C PHE A 84 6.28 -4.28 -10.34
N LEU A 85 5.45 -5.25 -9.93
CA LEU A 85 4.96 -6.32 -10.81
C LEU A 85 4.13 -5.77 -11.96
N ALA A 86 3.32 -4.72 -11.72
CA ALA A 86 2.56 -4.07 -12.78
C ALA A 86 3.48 -3.45 -13.83
N PHE A 87 4.50 -2.69 -13.39
CA PHE A 87 5.48 -2.07 -14.30
C PHE A 87 6.32 -3.09 -15.05
N LEU A 88 6.70 -4.19 -14.39
CA LEU A 88 7.35 -5.33 -15.03
C LEU A 88 6.45 -5.95 -16.10
N ALA A 89 5.16 -6.17 -15.79
CA ALA A 89 4.19 -6.77 -16.70
C ALA A 89 3.92 -5.94 -17.96
N VAL A 90 3.92 -4.60 -17.85
CA VAL A 90 3.76 -3.70 -19.01
C VAL A 90 5.09 -3.35 -19.70
N GLY A 91 6.22 -3.88 -19.22
CA GLY A 91 7.54 -3.65 -19.81
C GLY A 91 8.13 -2.26 -19.57
N TRP A 92 7.63 -1.52 -18.59
CA TRP A 92 8.16 -0.20 -18.21
C TRP A 92 9.38 -0.30 -17.31
N MET A 93 9.60 -1.46 -16.69
CA MET A 93 10.69 -1.70 -15.75
C MET A 93 11.33 -3.07 -15.99
N SER A 94 12.65 -3.14 -15.82
CA SER A 94 13.38 -4.41 -15.93
C SER A 94 13.52 -5.08 -14.58
N ILE A 95 13.69 -6.40 -14.57
CA ILE A 95 13.91 -7.16 -13.33
C ILE A 95 15.22 -6.76 -12.62
N ALA A 96 16.17 -6.19 -13.35
CA ALA A 96 17.43 -5.71 -12.80
C ALA A 96 17.25 -4.54 -11.83
N MET A 97 16.16 -3.77 -11.93
CA MET A 97 15.85 -2.66 -11.01
C MET A 97 15.38 -3.13 -9.63
N PHE A 98 15.18 -4.44 -9.44
CA PHE A 98 14.84 -5.02 -8.13
C PHE A 98 16.07 -5.26 -7.23
N PHE A 99 17.28 -5.27 -7.81
CA PHE A 99 18.55 -5.56 -7.12
C PHE A 99 19.42 -4.31 -7.01
#